data_AF-A0A961S1G3-F1
#
_entry.id   AF-A0A961S1G3-F1
#
_cell.length_a   1.000
_cell.length_b   1.000
_cell.length_c   1.000
_cell.angle_alpha   90.00
_cell.angle_beta   90.00
_cell.angle_gamma   90.00
#
_symmetry.space_group_name_H-M   'P 1'
#
loop_
_entity.id
_entity.type
_entity.pdbx_description
1 polymer ?
#
loop_
_entity_poly.entity_id
_entity_poly.type
_entity_poly.pdbx_seq_one_letter_code
_entity_poly.pdbx_strand_id
1 'polypeptide(L)' 'MVGMEPVWDKIVAKHGLHRNPLNAVASWWHSDMDLCRTIENFTDMTKSRDIGFTAYQNSVRSFTDAFDKFRAAKVLP' A
#
# COMPACT_ATOMS: atom_id res chain seq x y z
N MET A 1 13.04 -6.26 -6.06
CA MET A 1 14.01 -6.78 -5.07
C MET A 1 14.13 -8.29 -5.26
N VAL A 2 15.25 -8.77 -5.82
CA VAL A 2 15.44 -10.20 -6.17
C VAL A 2 16.04 -10.95 -4.98
N GLY A 3 15.58 -12.17 -4.72
CA GLY A 3 16.20 -13.07 -3.74
C GLY A 3 15.81 -12.85 -2.28
N MET A 4 14.79 -12.03 -2.02
CA MET A 4 14.30 -11.74 -0.66
C MET A 4 13.15 -12.64 -0.21
N GLU A 5 12.71 -13.56 -1.07
CA GLU A 5 11.68 -14.55 -0.77
C GLU A 5 11.99 -15.33 0.53
N PRO A 6 13.22 -15.83 0.77
CA PRO A 6 13.53 -16.56 1.99
C PRO A 6 13.47 -15.70 3.26
N VAL A 7 13.68 -14.38 3.13
CA VAL A 7 13.57 -13.44 4.25
C VAL A 7 12.09 -13.19 4.56
N TRP A 8 11.28 -12.98 3.51
CA TRP A 8 9.84 -12.82 3.66
C TRP A 8 9.20 -14.06 4.30
N ASP A 9 9.56 -15.27 3.86
CA ASP A 9 9.03 -16.52 4.43
C ASP A 9 9.34 -16.66 5.92
N LYS A 10 10.52 -16.21 6.36
CA LYS A 10 10.89 -16.17 7.80
C LYS A 10 10.02 -15.19 8.57
N ILE A 11 9.71 -14.02 8.00
CA ILE A 11 8.83 -13.03 8.63
C ILE A 11 7.41 -13.58 8.74
N VAL A 12 6.89 -14.17 7.66
CA VAL A 12 5.57 -14.81 7.64
C VAL A 12 5.47 -15.89 8.71
N ALA A 13 6.47 -16.77 8.81
CA ALA A 13 6.51 -17.82 9.83
C ALA A 13 6.60 -17.24 11.25
N LYS A 14 7.47 -16.25 11.48
CA LYS A 14 7.67 -15.63 12.80
C LYS A 14 6.42 -14.93 13.32
N HIS A 15 5.67 -14.27 12.45
CA HIS A 15 4.52 -13.44 12.84
C HIS A 15 3.16 -14.13 12.58
N GLY A 16 3.16 -15.36 12.07
CA GLY A 16 1.92 -16.10 11.79
C GLY A 16 1.03 -15.43 10.75
N LEU A 17 1.66 -14.84 9.72
CA LEU A 17 0.99 -14.11 8.64
C LEU A 17 0.39 -15.07 7.59
N HIS A 18 -0.46 -14.55 6.72
CA HIS A 18 -0.88 -15.28 5.53
C HIS A 18 0.31 -15.65 4.65
N ARG A 19 0.35 -16.90 4.17
CA ARG A 19 1.41 -17.42 3.28
C ARG A 19 1.24 -16.91 1.85
N ASN A 20 1.41 -15.62 1.67
CA ASN A 20 1.44 -15.00 0.35
C ASN A 20 2.89 -14.96 -0.15
N PRO A 21 3.17 -15.37 -1.40
CA PRO A 21 4.50 -15.24 -1.96
C PRO A 21 4.87 -13.77 -2.11
N LEU A 22 6.16 -13.43 -1.93
CA LEU A 22 6.63 -12.04 -1.88
C LEU A 22 6.26 -11.25 -3.14
N ASN A 23 6.35 -11.88 -4.31
CA ASN A 23 6.02 -11.27 -5.60
C ASN A 23 4.51 -10.99 -5.79
N ALA A 24 3.63 -11.58 -4.97
CA ALA A 24 2.20 -11.29 -5.00
C ALA A 24 1.82 -10.11 -4.10
N VAL A 25 2.60 -9.84 -3.05
CA VAL A 25 2.32 -8.76 -2.07
C VAL A 25 3.17 -7.51 -2.29
N ALA A 26 4.27 -7.61 -3.04
CA ALA A 26 5.18 -6.51 -3.29
C ALA A 26 5.48 -6.34 -4.79
N SER A 27 4.92 -5.29 -5.38
CA SER A 27 5.21 -4.84 -6.74
C SER A 27 6.35 -3.82 -6.75
N TRP A 28 7.59 -4.29 -6.59
CA TRP A 28 8.78 -3.42 -6.46
C TRP A 28 8.90 -2.38 -7.58
N TRP A 29 8.74 -2.82 -8.83
CA TRP A 29 8.83 -1.95 -10.00
C TRP A 29 7.84 -0.77 -9.94
N HIS A 30 6.65 -0.99 -9.37
CA HIS A 30 5.61 0.04 -9.26
C HIS A 30 6.00 1.09 -8.21
N SER A 31 6.59 0.66 -7.08
CA SER A 31 7.12 1.58 -6.07
C SER A 31 8.29 2.40 -6.61
N ASP A 32 9.20 1.77 -7.36
CA ASP A 32 10.29 2.47 -8.03
C ASP A 32 9.73 3.52 -9.01
N MET A 33 8.73 3.16 -9.81
CA MET A 33 8.11 4.07 -10.79
C MET A 33 7.37 5.25 -10.13
N ASP A 34 6.77 5.05 -8.95
CA ASP A 34 6.04 6.12 -8.26
C ASP A 34 6.98 7.06 -7.48
N LEU A 35 8.03 6.52 -6.85
CA LEU A 35 8.95 7.30 -6.02
C LEU A 35 10.08 7.98 -6.81
N CYS A 36 10.40 7.50 -8.02
CA CYS A 36 11.44 8.09 -8.86
C CYS A 36 10.91 9.19 -9.80
N ARG A 37 9.63 9.56 -9.72
CA ARG A 37 9.10 10.66 -10.54
C ARG A 37 9.66 11.98 -10.05
N THR A 38 10.06 12.84 -10.98
CA THR A 38 10.49 14.22 -10.70
C THR A 38 9.36 15.23 -10.90
N ILE A 39 8.13 14.73 -11.00
CA ILE A 39 6.93 15.52 -11.23
C ILE A 39 5.80 14.98 -10.36
N GLU A 40 4.97 15.88 -9.88
CA GLU A 40 3.74 15.57 -9.16
C GLU A 40 2.52 15.68 -10.09
N ASN A 41 1.51 14.86 -9.82
CA ASN A 41 0.24 14.91 -10.54
C ASN A 41 -0.90 15.21 -9.56
N PHE A 42 -1.57 16.35 -9.75
CA PHE A 42 -2.74 16.73 -8.98
C PHE A 42 -3.99 16.56 -9.83
N THR A 43 -5.06 16.05 -9.22
CA THR A 43 -6.35 15.90 -9.87
C THR A 43 -7.39 16.76 -9.16
N ASP A 44 -8.20 17.45 -9.95
CA ASP A 44 -9.27 18.29 -9.44
C ASP A 44 -10.54 17.46 -9.18
N MET A 45 -11.12 17.64 -8.01
CA MET A 45 -12.34 16.96 -7.57
C MET A 45 -13.57 17.88 -7.57
N THR A 46 -13.46 19.08 -8.15
CA THR A 46 -14.52 20.10 -8.19
C THR A 46 -15.77 19.54 -8.87
N LYS A 47 -15.64 18.91 -10.04
CA LYS A 47 -16.79 18.29 -10.73
C LYS A 47 -17.55 17.29 -9.84
N SER A 48 -16.83 16.45 -9.10
CA SER A 48 -17.43 15.47 -8.19
C SER A 48 -18.17 16.15 -7.03
N ARG A 49 -17.61 17.25 -6.51
CA ARG A 49 -18.22 18.04 -5.43
C ARG A 49 -19.45 18.81 -5.89
N ASP A 50 -19.41 19.37 -7.09
CA ASP A 50 -20.53 20.08 -7.70
C ASP A 50 -21.75 19.17 -7.89
N ILE A 51 -21.53 17.88 -8.16
CA ILE A 51 -22.59 16.87 -8.27
C ILE A 51 -22.90 16.14 -6.94
N GLY A 52 -22.40 16.65 -5.82
CA GLY A 52 -22.80 16.22 -4.46
C GLY A 52 -21.86 15.24 -3.76
N PHE A 53 -20.74 14.83 -4.35
CA PHE A 53 -19.74 14.00 -3.66
C PHE A 53 -18.77 14.86 -2.85
N THR A 54 -19.04 15.01 -1.55
CA THR A 54 -18.27 15.87 -0.64
C THR A 54 -17.31 15.10 0.27
N ALA A 55 -17.32 13.77 0.22
CA ALA A 55 -16.46 12.95 1.05
C ALA A 55 -14.97 13.19 0.72
N TYR A 56 -14.14 13.21 1.76
CA TYR A 56 -12.70 13.24 1.64
C TYR A 56 -12.08 12.38 2.74
N GLN A 57 -10.81 12.01 2.54
CA GLN A 57 -10.00 11.42 3.60
C GLN A 57 -8.67 12.13 3.65
N ASN A 58 -8.17 12.39 4.86
CA ASN A 58 -6.82 12.91 5.04
C ASN A 58 -5.81 11.86 4.55
N SER A 59 -4.90 12.21 3.65
CA SER A 59 -4.00 11.25 3.00
C SER A 59 -3.08 10.53 3.99
N VAL A 60 -2.53 11.24 4.99
CA VAL A 60 -1.67 10.63 6.02
C VAL A 60 -2.45 9.62 6.84
N ARG A 61 -3.67 9.99 7.26
CA ARG A 61 -4.56 9.07 7.98
C ARG A 61 -4.97 7.88 7.11
N SER A 62 -5.31 8.11 5.84
CA SER A 62 -5.62 7.03 4.89
C SER A 62 -4.46 6.04 4.77
N PHE A 63 -3.23 6.55 4.73
CA PHE A 63 -2.04 5.72 4.67
C PHE A 63 -1.92 4.87 5.93
N THR A 64 -1.98 5.46 7.13
CA THR A 64 -1.87 4.70 8.39
C THR A 64 -3.03 3.73 8.62
N ASP A 65 -4.27 4.14 8.30
CA ASP A 65 -5.47 3.30 8.41
C ASP A 65 -5.34 2.02 7.54
N ALA A 66 -4.65 2.11 6.39
CA ALA A 66 -4.40 0.95 5.54
C ALA A 66 -3.45 -0.07 6.22
N PHE A 67 -2.39 0.38 6.90
CA PHE A 67 -1.52 -0.53 7.66
C PHE A 67 -2.26 -1.21 8.79
N ASP A 68 -3.11 -0.48 9.52
CA ASP A 68 -3.89 -1.06 10.62
C ASP A 68 -4.83 -2.16 10.12
N LYS A 69 -5.46 -1.95 8.95
CA LYS A 69 -6.25 -2.99 8.28
C LYS A 69 -5.41 -4.21 7.89
N PHE A 70 -4.22 -4.00 7.33
CA PHE A 70 -3.33 -5.11 6.95
C PHE A 70 -2.80 -5.90 8.14
N ARG A 71 -2.52 -5.24 9.27
CA ARG A 71 -2.15 -5.90 10.52
C ARG A 71 -3.29 -6.72 11.09
N ALA A 72 -4.49 -6.13 11.16
CA ALA A 72 -5.68 -6.85 11.60
C ALA A 72 -5.96 -8.08 10.73
N ALA A 73 -5.70 -7.98 9.43
CA ALA A 73 -5.81 -9.07 8.46
C ALA A 73 -4.59 -10.00 8.43
N LYS A 74 -3.57 -9.84 9.28
CA LYS A 74 -2.33 -10.65 9.28
C LYS A 74 -1.63 -10.75 7.92
N VAL A 75 -1.70 -9.68 7.12
CA VAL A 75 -0.91 -9.52 5.89
C VAL A 75 0.45 -8.89 6.21
N LEU A 76 0.48 -7.99 7.19
CA LEU A 76 1.69 -7.38 7.76
C LEU A 76 1.78 -7.68 9.26
N PRO A 77 3.00 -7.65 9.85
CA PRO A 77 3.19 -7.69 11.30
C PRO A 77 2.55 -6.52 12.03
#